data_AF-A0A3D1IV56-F1
#
_entry.id   AF-A0A3D1IV56-F1
#
_cell.length_a   1.000
_cell.length_b   1.000
_cell.length_c   1.000
_cell.angle_alpha   90.00
_cell.angle_beta   90.00
_cell.angle_gamma   90.00
#
_symmetry.space_group_name_H-M   'P 1'
#
loop_
_entity.id
_entity.type
_entity.pdbx_description
1 polymer ?
#
loop_
_entity_poly.entity_id
_entity_poly.type
_entity_poly.pdbx_seq_one_letter_code
_entity_poly.pdbx_strand_id
1 'polypeptide(L)'
;MEIRSGSIYIRQADHLLDTGHVVNGHKHNFDHTTFFGQGLWKVECFGDVYENGAVVEGQRVKLREVTIRGGSPHSFLLIEADKMHTLTLLEGPGCYACIYSHRTHDGDVTPEYTGWNAAYV
;
A
#
# COMPACT_ATOMS: atom_id res chain seq x y z
N MET A 1 5.69 -0.60 13.17
CA MET A 1 6.18 -1.91 13.68
C MET A 1 5.90 -2.95 12.61
N GLU A 2 6.87 -3.81 12.30
CA GLU A 2 6.69 -4.91 11.34
C GLU A 2 6.58 -6.23 12.12
N ILE A 3 5.58 -7.04 11.77
CA ILE A 3 5.33 -8.36 12.35
C ILE A 3 5.54 -9.39 11.24
N ARG A 4 6.25 -10.47 11.57
CA ARG A 4 6.47 -11.61 10.68
C ARG A 4 5.66 -12.82 11.13
N SER A 5 4.88 -13.39 10.23
CA SER A 5 4.11 -14.63 10.41
C SER A 5 4.47 -15.59 9.27
N GLY A 6 5.49 -16.43 9.49
CA GLY A 6 6.05 -17.28 8.44
C GLY A 6 6.71 -16.45 7.32
N SER A 7 6.16 -16.53 6.11
CA SER A 7 6.55 -15.73 4.94
C SER A 7 5.64 -14.51 4.70
N ILE A 8 4.70 -14.25 5.62
CA ILE A 8 3.84 -13.06 5.60
C ILE A 8 4.44 -11.99 6.50
N TYR A 9 4.47 -10.78 5.97
CA TYR A 9 4.93 -9.57 6.63
C TYR A 9 3.73 -8.62 6.80
N ILE A 10 3.63 -8.02 7.98
CA ILE A 10 2.55 -7.13 8.35
C ILE A 10 3.17 -5.84 8.88
N ARG A 11 3.03 -4.75 8.13
CA ARG A 11 3.44 -3.41 8.57
C ARG A 11 2.19 -2.61 8.94
N GLN A 12 2.05 -2.31 10.23
CA GLN A 12 0.90 -1.60 10.76
C GLN A 12 1.24 -0.15 11.15
N ALA A 13 0.22 0.70 11.20
CA ALA A 13 0.32 2.01 11.84
C ALA A 13 0.78 1.84 13.30
N ASP A 14 1.71 2.69 13.75
CA ASP A 14 2.30 2.59 15.09
C ASP A 14 1.35 3.01 16.22
N HIS A 15 0.28 3.71 15.88
CA HIS A 15 -0.75 4.21 16.78
C HIS A 15 -2.06 4.42 16.01
N LEU A 16 -3.15 4.72 16.72
CA LEU A 16 -4.37 5.20 16.09
C LEU A 16 -4.12 6.57 15.47
N LEU A 17 -4.55 6.72 14.23
CA LEU A 17 -4.36 7.91 13.41
C LEU A 17 -5.57 8.81 13.55
N ASP A 18 -5.32 10.13 13.53
CA ASP A 18 -6.38 11.14 13.61
C ASP A 18 -7.02 11.40 12.24
N THR A 19 -8.29 11.83 12.26
CA THR A 19 -9.00 12.26 11.04
C THR A 19 -8.20 13.34 10.29
N GLY A 20 -8.10 13.19 8.97
CA GLY A 20 -7.27 14.02 8.11
C GLY A 20 -5.84 13.51 7.94
N HIS A 21 -5.42 12.47 8.66
CA HIS A 21 -4.10 11.86 8.46
C HIS A 21 -3.96 11.32 7.04
N VAL A 22 -2.81 11.63 6.42
CA VAL A 22 -2.45 11.18 5.07
C VAL A 22 -1.19 10.34 5.14
N VAL A 23 -1.30 9.10 4.67
CA VAL A 23 -0.14 8.30 4.31
C VAL A 23 0.25 8.72 2.90
N ASN A 24 1.31 9.52 2.81
CA ASN A 24 1.77 10.10 1.55
C ASN A 24 2.04 9.02 0.50
N GLY A 25 1.73 9.37 -0.75
CA GLY A 25 1.89 8.50 -1.91
C GLY A 25 3.23 7.80 -1.93
N HIS A 26 3.21 6.47 -1.89
CA HIS A 26 4.40 5.63 -2.05
C HIS A 26 4.11 4.46 -3.00
N LYS A 27 5.17 3.83 -3.50
CA LYS A 27 5.12 2.68 -4.42
C LYS A 27 5.95 1.53 -3.88
N HIS A 28 5.52 0.31 -4.20
CA HIS A 28 6.27 -0.91 -3.94
C HIS A 28 6.48 -1.67 -5.24
N ASN A 29 7.54 -2.47 -5.31
CA ASN A 29 7.79 -3.42 -6.39
C ASN A 29 7.13 -4.79 -6.14
N PHE A 30 6.16 -4.85 -5.22
CA PHE A 30 5.40 -6.05 -4.88
C PHE A 30 3.93 -5.69 -4.65
N ASP A 31 3.05 -6.65 -4.98
CA ASP A 31 1.65 -6.57 -4.59
C ASP A 31 1.52 -6.68 -3.07
N HIS A 32 0.60 -5.93 -2.49
CA HIS A 32 0.24 -6.09 -1.09
C HIS A 32 -1.24 -5.85 -0.87
N THR A 33 -1.77 -6.43 0.20
CA THR A 33 -3.12 -6.13 0.66
C THR A 33 -3.06 -5.14 1.80
N THR A 34 -3.76 -4.03 1.70
CA THR A 34 -4.00 -3.15 2.84
C THR A 34 -5.30 -3.56 3.53
N PHE A 35 -5.20 -3.90 4.81
CA PHE A 35 -6.33 -4.08 5.71
C PHE A 35 -6.61 -2.76 6.46
N PHE A 36 -7.86 -2.34 6.50
CA PHE A 36 -8.31 -1.16 7.24
C PHE A 36 -9.07 -1.60 8.49
N GLY A 37 -8.46 -1.45 9.67
CA GLY A 37 -9.04 -1.93 10.92
C GLY A 37 -10.15 -1.03 11.47
N GLN A 38 -10.03 0.29 11.27
CA GLN A 38 -10.95 1.28 11.83
C GLN A 38 -10.94 2.56 10.98
N GLY A 39 -12.01 3.36 11.06
CA GLY A 39 -12.13 4.67 10.40
C GLY A 39 -12.74 4.60 8.99
N LEU A 40 -13.01 5.75 8.37
CA LEU A 40 -13.35 5.83 6.95
C LEU A 40 -12.13 6.23 6.16
N TRP A 41 -11.71 5.43 5.19
CA TRP A 41 -10.51 5.69 4.40
C TRP A 41 -10.86 6.01 2.96
N LYS A 42 -10.23 7.03 2.40
CA LYS A 42 -10.10 7.20 0.96
C LYS A 42 -8.76 6.65 0.52
N VAL A 43 -8.76 5.83 -0.52
CA VAL A 43 -7.57 5.31 -1.17
C VAL A 43 -7.56 5.78 -2.61
N GLU A 44 -6.47 6.41 -3.02
CA GLU A 44 -6.24 6.85 -4.40
C GLU A 44 -5.05 6.09 -4.95
N CYS A 45 -5.23 5.40 -6.08
CA CYS A 45 -4.17 4.68 -6.78
C CYS A 45 -3.87 5.36 -8.11
N PHE A 46 -2.60 5.44 -8.45
CA PHE A 46 -2.09 6.11 -9.63
C PHE A 46 -1.12 5.22 -10.41
N GLY A 47 -1.12 5.39 -11.73
CA GLY A 47 -0.19 4.76 -12.66
C GLY A 47 0.73 5.79 -13.29
N ASP A 48 1.88 5.31 -13.75
CA ASP A 48 2.84 6.11 -14.52
C ASP A 48 2.28 6.42 -15.92
N VAL A 49 2.57 7.61 -16.43
CA VAL A 49 2.26 8.02 -17.82
C VAL A 49 3.45 7.67 -18.70
N TYR A 50 3.19 7.12 -19.88
CA TYR A 50 4.23 6.75 -20.84
C TYR A 50 4.08 7.55 -22.14
N GLU A 51 5.17 8.15 -22.60
CA GLU A 51 5.28 8.78 -23.92
C GLU A 51 6.47 8.15 -24.66
N ASN A 52 6.23 7.67 -25.88
CA ASN A 52 7.25 7.00 -26.71
C ASN A 52 8.00 5.86 -25.99
N GLY A 53 7.30 5.15 -25.08
CA GLY A 53 7.86 4.03 -24.32
C GLY A 53 8.70 4.42 -23.09
N ALA A 54 8.80 5.71 -22.75
CA ALA A 54 9.47 6.19 -21.54
C ALA A 54 8.45 6.73 -20.54
N VAL A 55 8.72 6.57 -19.23
CA VAL A 55 7.92 7.20 -18.17
C VAL A 55 8.11 8.72 -18.24
N VAL A 56 7.00 9.46 -18.24
CA VAL A 56 7.01 10.91 -18.13
C VAL A 56 7.10 11.30 -16.66
N GLU A 57 8.28 11.77 -16.24
CA GLU A 57 8.53 12.13 -14.85
C GLU A 57 7.56 13.19 -14.34
N GLY A 58 7.07 13.01 -13.12
CA GLY A 58 6.10 13.93 -12.49
C GLY A 58 4.66 13.80 -13.00
N GLN A 59 4.40 13.03 -14.07
CA GLN A 59 3.04 12.78 -14.55
C GLN A 59 2.51 11.44 -14.06
N ARG A 60 1.28 11.47 -13.56
CA ARG A 60 0.56 10.29 -13.09
C ARG A 60 -0.90 10.38 -13.49
N VAL A 61 -1.49 9.24 -13.81
CA VAL A 61 -2.93 9.11 -14.04
C VAL A 61 -3.57 8.43 -12.85
N LYS A 62 -4.65 9.01 -12.32
CA LYS A 62 -5.46 8.36 -11.30
C LYS A 62 -6.15 7.16 -11.94
N LEU A 63 -5.82 5.96 -11.48
CA LEU A 63 -6.38 4.71 -11.97
C LEU A 63 -7.67 4.36 -11.22
N ARG A 64 -7.69 4.61 -9.91
CA ARG A 64 -8.78 4.21 -9.03
C ARG A 64 -8.86 5.12 -7.82
N GLU A 65 -10.09 5.34 -7.36
CA GLU A 65 -10.39 5.91 -6.06
C GLU A 65 -11.43 5.03 -5.37
N VAL A 66 -11.23 4.76 -4.07
CA VAL A 66 -12.14 3.93 -3.27
C VAL A 66 -12.30 4.56 -1.90
N THR A 67 -13.52 4.52 -1.39
CA THR A 67 -13.78 4.78 0.04
C THR A 67 -14.08 3.45 0.75
N ILE A 68 -13.35 3.15 1.83
CA ILE A 68 -13.40 1.90 2.57
C ILE A 68 -13.67 2.19 4.05
N ARG A 69 -14.70 1.55 4.62
CA ARG A 69 -14.96 1.58 6.07
C ARG A 69 -14.15 0.47 6.74
N GLY A 70 -13.25 0.87 7.63
CA GLY A 70 -12.46 -0.06 8.43
C GLY A 70 -13.34 -0.88 9.39
N GLY A 71 -12.96 -2.14 9.61
CA GLY A 71 -13.73 -3.09 10.42
C GLY A 71 -14.96 -3.68 9.72
N SER A 72 -15.25 -3.28 8.48
CA SER A 72 -16.29 -3.93 7.67
C SER A 72 -15.80 -5.26 7.09
N PRO A 73 -16.70 -6.17 6.65
CA PRO A 73 -16.33 -7.41 5.95
C PRO A 73 -15.52 -7.20 4.66
N HIS A 74 -15.52 -5.98 4.11
CA HIS A 74 -14.83 -5.61 2.87
C HIS A 74 -13.72 -4.58 3.11
N SER A 75 -13.09 -4.63 4.28
CA SER A 75 -12.03 -3.71 4.71
C SER A 75 -10.63 -4.05 4.17
N PHE A 76 -10.56 -4.75 3.04
CA PHE A 76 -9.32 -5.15 2.39
C PHE A 76 -9.24 -4.54 1.00
N LEU A 77 -8.04 -4.07 0.63
CA LEU A 77 -7.76 -3.55 -0.69
C LEU A 77 -6.44 -4.11 -1.21
N LEU A 78 -6.48 -4.75 -2.37
CA LEU A 78 -5.28 -5.07 -3.12
C LEU A 78 -4.68 -3.78 -3.71
N ILE A 79 -3.40 -3.58 -3.46
CA ILE A 79 -2.56 -2.59 -4.13
C ILE A 79 -1.55 -3.37 -4.97
N GLU A 80 -1.61 -3.15 -6.28
CA GLU A 80 -0.73 -3.80 -7.24
C GLU A 80 0.69 -3.23 -7.16
N ALA A 81 1.66 -4.06 -7.52
CA ALA A 81 3.04 -3.68 -7.72
C ALA A 81 3.13 -2.51 -8.71
N ASP A 82 4.11 -1.65 -8.47
CA ASP A 82 4.40 -0.45 -9.24
C ASP A 82 3.24 0.55 -9.35
N LYS A 83 2.22 0.45 -8.49
CA LYS A 83 1.18 1.47 -8.36
C LYS A 83 1.46 2.36 -7.17
N MET A 84 1.46 3.66 -7.46
CA MET A 84 1.52 4.69 -6.43
C MET A 84 0.17 4.75 -5.72
N HIS A 85 0.15 4.80 -4.39
CA HIS A 85 -1.10 4.85 -3.66
C HIS A 85 -1.02 5.75 -2.42
N THR A 86 -2.09 6.50 -2.19
CA THR A 86 -2.24 7.42 -1.05
C THR A 86 -3.43 6.98 -0.20
N LEU A 87 -3.26 6.94 1.11
CA LEU A 87 -4.33 6.64 2.07
C LEU A 87 -4.67 7.91 2.84
N THR A 88 -5.94 8.31 2.83
CA THR A 88 -6.44 9.46 3.61
C THR A 88 -7.52 8.99 4.57
N LEU A 89 -7.34 9.26 5.86
CA LEU A 89 -8.37 9.00 6.87
C LEU A 89 -9.39 10.14 6.86
N LEU A 90 -10.62 9.84 6.43
CA LEU A 90 -11.71 10.81 6.29
C LEU A 90 -12.53 10.99 7.57
N GLU A 91 -12.63 9.96 8.42
CA GLU A 91 -13.52 9.99 9.59
C GLU A 91 -13.07 9.03 10.70
N GLY A 92 -13.08 9.52 11.94
CA GLY A 92 -12.80 8.77 13.16
C GLY A 92 -11.31 8.53 13.40
N PRO A 93 -10.95 7.94 14.56
CA PRO A 93 -9.63 7.34 14.72
C PRO A 93 -9.51 6.15 13.76
N GLY A 94 -8.35 6.00 13.14
CA GLY A 94 -8.15 4.96 12.12
C GLY A 94 -6.88 4.16 12.34
N CYS A 95 -6.88 2.94 11.83
CA CYS A 95 -5.69 2.11 11.73
C CYS A 95 -5.73 1.29 10.45
N TYR A 96 -4.55 0.95 9.94
CA TYR A 96 -4.38 0.11 8.78
C TYR A 96 -3.15 -0.80 8.97
N ALA A 97 -3.10 -1.86 8.19
CA ALA A 97 -1.94 -2.73 8.06
C ALA A 97 -1.71 -3.13 6.60
N CYS A 98 -0.49 -2.97 6.11
CA CYS A 98 -0.04 -3.49 4.83
C CYS A 98 0.46 -4.92 5.04
N ILE A 99 -0.11 -5.87 4.31
CA ILE A 99 0.16 -7.31 4.39
C ILE A 99 0.77 -7.74 3.07
N TYR A 100 1.98 -8.27 3.10
CA TYR A 100 2.74 -8.67 1.91
C TYR A 100 3.63 -9.88 2.19
N SER A 101 4.19 -10.42 1.12
CA SER A 101 5.29 -11.38 1.17
C SER A 101 6.47 -10.84 0.40
N HIS A 102 7.67 -11.02 0.93
CA HIS A 102 8.87 -10.82 0.13
C HIS A 102 8.98 -11.88 -0.95
N ARG A 103 9.55 -11.48 -2.09
CA ARG A 103 9.79 -12.36 -3.23
C ARG A 103 11.25 -12.30 -3.65
N THR A 104 11.77 -13.42 -4.17
CA THR A 104 13.05 -13.48 -4.86
C THR A 104 12.96 -12.74 -6.21
N HIS A 105 14.08 -12.60 -6.92
CA HIS A 105 14.08 -12.07 -8.28
C HIS A 105 13.20 -12.89 -9.24
N ASP A 106 13.15 -14.21 -9.03
CA ASP A 106 12.33 -15.15 -9.82
C ASP A 106 10.85 -15.14 -9.40
N GLY A 107 10.48 -14.30 -8.41
CA GLY A 107 9.11 -14.15 -7.93
C GLY A 107 8.70 -15.14 -6.83
N ASP A 108 9.60 -16.03 -6.41
CA ASP A 108 9.33 -17.02 -5.36
C ASP A 108 9.18 -16.35 -3.99
N VAL A 109 8.21 -16.80 -3.20
CA VAL A 109 8.00 -16.28 -1.84
C VAL A 109 9.19 -16.65 -0.96
N THR A 110 9.83 -15.65 -0.34
CA THR A 110 11.00 -15.84 0.52
C THR A 110 10.73 -15.39 1.95
N PRO A 111 11.18 -16.17 2.96
CA PRO A 111 11.15 -15.77 4.36
C PRO A 111 12.21 -14.71 4.71
N GLU A 112 13.16 -14.43 3.82
CA GLU A 112 14.25 -13.47 4.04
C GLU A 112 14.13 -12.31 3.05
N TYR A 113 14.32 -11.09 3.54
CA TYR A 113 14.51 -9.93 2.68
C TYR A 113 15.83 -10.06 1.92
N THR A 114 15.79 -10.28 0.62
CA THR A 114 16.99 -10.51 -0.21
C THR A 114 17.66 -9.21 -0.70
N GLY A 115 17.24 -8.04 -0.23
CA GLY A 115 18.16 -6.90 -0.15
C GLY A 115 18.40 -6.05 -1.40
N TRP A 116 17.63 -6.16 -2.47
CA TRP A 116 17.82 -5.29 -3.64
C TRP A 116 16.94 -4.04 -3.50
N ASN A 117 17.45 -2.97 -2.88
CA ASN A 117 16.74 -1.68 -2.83
C ASN A 117 16.36 -1.24 -4.27
N ALA A 118 15.20 -0.63 -4.52
CA ALA A 118 14.29 0.08 -3.63
C ALA A 118 12.91 -0.58 -3.53
N ALA A 119 12.66 -1.23 -2.39
CA ALA A 119 11.31 -1.63 -1.97
C ALA A 119 10.44 -0.41 -1.52
N TYR A 120 11.00 0.79 -1.62
CA TYR A 120 10.49 2.05 -1.09
C TYR A 120 10.88 3.23 -2.02
N VAL A 121 10.52 3.18 -3.30
CA VAL A 121 10.66 4.38 -4.18
C VAL A 121 9.48 5.31 -3.96
#